data_AF-A0A959I1K4-F1
#
_entry.id   AF-A0A959I1K4-F1
#
_cell.length_a   1.000
_cell.length_b   1.000
_cell.length_c   1.000
_cell.angle_alpha   90.00
_cell.angle_beta   90.00
_cell.angle_gamma   90.00
#
_symmetry.space_group_name_H-M   'P 1'
#
loop_
_entity.id
_entity.type
_entity.pdbx_description
1 polymer ?
#
loop_
_entity_poly.entity_id
_entity_poly.type
_entity_poly.pdbx_seq_one_letter_code
_entity_poly.pdbx_strand_id
1 'polypeptide(L)'
;MKCNNCQTILPAGARFCFNCGAPQPPEPKREAKPPPKPMVDLGGNIEQQLVELFFQALRRRVEEEHQPEQFQQYSERLYESGFRDTVARKAAHLGEALRSLDAKGAATARETNRRIIRLFEEQLDYFIIRYCQDMNEIPLPEAILRWQGVEKDSINFFKMALDYLDFGSEPDETVYTDFLKMPVDKLKNAGKFFLFPQRDERILLICDQSLLGSCKEGFALTERGLYWKAQLQTARQVAFGALESVRREKDWLLINGHFFNANPSLNLKMMKLLKKLSRLYPFP
;
A
#
# COMPACT_ATOMS: atom_id res chain seq x y z
N MET A 1 7.47 19.00 -10.30
CA MET A 1 7.27 19.67 -11.61
C MET A 1 8.64 20.02 -12.20
N LYS A 2 8.80 20.18 -13.51
CA LYS A 2 10.05 20.73 -14.09
C LYS A 2 9.87 22.20 -14.42
N CYS A 3 10.89 23.00 -14.21
CA CYS A 3 10.88 24.40 -14.62
C CYS A 3 10.72 24.49 -16.13
N ASN A 4 9.72 25.22 -16.62
CA ASN A 4 9.50 25.37 -18.06
C ASN A 4 10.68 26.07 -18.78
N ASN A 5 11.47 26.85 -18.05
CA ASN A 5 12.62 27.58 -18.61
C ASN A 5 13.90 26.73 -18.66
N CYS A 6 14.33 26.16 -17.52
CA CYS A 6 15.62 25.47 -17.40
C CYS A 6 15.52 23.96 -17.11
N GLN A 7 14.30 23.41 -17.13
CA GLN A 7 14.00 21.98 -16.92
C GLN A 7 14.44 21.39 -15.56
N THR A 8 14.92 22.21 -14.63
CA THR A 8 15.25 21.82 -13.25
C THR A 8 14.02 21.26 -12.55
N ILE A 9 14.17 20.15 -11.82
CA ILE A 9 13.08 19.57 -11.02
C ILE A 9 12.83 20.47 -9.82
N LEU A 10 11.60 20.98 -9.71
CA LEU A 10 11.14 21.86 -8.64
C LEU A 10 10.23 21.10 -7.67
N PRO A 11 10.29 21.46 -6.36
CA PRO A 11 9.33 20.97 -5.38
C PRO A 11 7.90 21.43 -5.73
N ALA A 12 6.91 20.68 -5.23
CA ALA A 12 5.50 21.04 -5.40
C ALA A 12 5.22 22.43 -4.77
N GLY A 13 4.39 23.23 -5.44
CA GLY A 13 4.05 24.60 -5.00
C GLY A 13 5.15 25.66 -5.18
N ALA A 14 6.28 25.35 -5.83
CA ALA A 14 7.33 26.32 -6.09
C ALA A 14 6.82 27.47 -6.97
N ARG A 15 6.75 28.69 -6.41
CA ARG A 15 6.35 29.90 -7.17
C ARG A 15 7.42 30.38 -8.13
N PHE A 16 8.69 30.07 -7.83
CA PHE A 16 9.86 30.44 -8.62
C PHE A 16 10.82 29.26 -8.72
N CYS A 17 11.53 29.16 -9.84
CA CYS A 17 12.60 28.19 -10.01
C CYS A 17 13.83 28.60 -9.18
N PHE A 18 14.28 27.75 -8.26
CA PHE A 18 15.46 28.05 -7.44
C PHE A 18 16.77 28.08 -8.24
N ASN A 19 16.78 27.54 -9.46
CA ASN A 19 17.97 27.52 -10.33
C ASN A 19 18.04 28.73 -11.28
N CYS A 20 16.93 29.13 -11.90
CA CYS A 20 16.93 30.20 -12.91
C CYS A 20 16.04 31.40 -12.58
N GLY A 21 15.39 31.43 -11.41
CA GLY A 21 14.51 32.52 -10.98
C GLY A 21 13.16 32.61 -11.73
N ALA A 22 12.95 31.80 -12.77
CA ALA A 22 11.73 31.89 -13.58
C ALA A 22 10.46 31.62 -12.75
N PRO A 23 9.43 32.47 -12.84
CA PRO A 23 8.15 32.23 -12.19
C PRO A 23 7.53 30.95 -12.75
N GLN A 24 6.92 30.16 -11.87
CA GLN A 24 6.20 28.97 -12.26
C GLN A 24 4.70 29.29 -12.34
N PRO A 25 3.98 28.68 -13.30
CA PRO A 25 2.53 28.81 -13.33
C PRO A 25 1.96 28.38 -11.97
N PRO A 26 0.98 29.12 -11.42
CA PRO A 26 0.30 28.69 -10.21
C PRO A 26 -0.22 27.27 -10.44
N GLU A 27 0.01 26.38 -9.46
CA GLU A 27 -0.56 25.04 -9.56
C GLU A 27 -2.07 25.18 -9.83
N PRO A 28 -2.63 24.46 -10.81
CA PRO A 28 -4.06 24.49 -11.05
C PRO A 28 -4.74 24.21 -9.71
N LYS A 29 -5.68 25.07 -9.32
CA LYS A 29 -6.45 24.90 -8.08
C LYS A 29 -7.02 23.50 -8.11
N ARG A 30 -6.49 22.61 -7.26
CA ARG A 30 -6.99 21.24 -7.14
C ARG A 30 -8.46 21.35 -6.75
N GLU A 31 -9.34 20.89 -7.63
CA GLU A 31 -10.75 20.77 -7.28
C GLU A 31 -10.85 19.88 -6.03
N ALA A 32 -11.51 20.40 -5.00
CA ALA A 32 -11.71 19.64 -3.78
C ALA A 32 -12.50 18.37 -4.13
N LYS A 33 -11.97 17.20 -3.78
CA LYS A 33 -12.71 15.94 -3.94
C LYS A 33 -14.06 16.08 -3.22
N PRO A 34 -15.16 15.61 -3.82
CA PRO A 34 -16.45 15.65 -3.16
C PRO A 34 -16.37 14.95 -1.80
N PRO A 35 -17.13 15.40 -0.79
CA PRO A 35 -17.13 14.77 0.52
C PRO A 35 -17.49 13.28 0.38
N PRO A 36 -16.84 12.39 1.15
CA PRO A 36 -17.11 10.96 1.05
C PRO A 36 -18.55 10.67 1.45
N LYS A 37 -19.22 9.82 0.65
CA LYS A 37 -20.54 9.29 1.01
C LYS A 37 -20.41 8.31 2.18
N PRO A 38 -21.32 8.33 3.18
CA PRO A 38 -21.34 7.33 4.24
C PRO A 38 -21.48 5.91 3.65
N MET A 39 -20.74 4.95 4.19
CA MET A 39 -20.86 3.53 3.81
C MET A 39 -22.06 2.84 4.48
N VAL A 40 -22.51 3.35 5.61
CA VAL A 40 -23.62 2.80 6.40
C VAL A 40 -24.60 3.91 6.76
N ASP A 41 -25.87 3.54 6.86
CA ASP A 41 -26.90 4.34 7.51
C ASP A 41 -26.85 4.10 9.03
N LEU A 42 -26.51 5.16 9.78
CA LEU A 42 -26.41 5.13 11.24
C LEU A 42 -27.77 5.05 11.94
N GLY A 43 -28.87 5.39 11.25
CA GLY A 43 -30.22 5.22 11.77
C GLY A 43 -30.79 3.81 11.56
N GLY A 44 -30.12 2.98 10.75
CA GLY A 44 -30.55 1.62 10.44
C GLY A 44 -29.91 0.53 11.30
N ASN A 45 -30.06 -0.72 10.88
CA ASN A 45 -29.34 -1.84 11.48
C ASN A 45 -27.88 -1.85 11.01
N ILE A 46 -27.02 -1.11 11.72
CA ILE A 46 -25.60 -0.96 11.37
C ILE A 46 -24.88 -2.32 11.35
N GLU A 47 -25.23 -3.22 12.25
CA GLU A 47 -24.52 -4.51 12.41
C GLU A 47 -24.74 -5.39 11.19
N GLN A 48 -25.99 -5.50 10.73
CA GLN A 48 -26.33 -6.20 9.51
C GLN A 48 -25.64 -5.56 8.29
N GLN A 49 -25.68 -4.24 8.16
CA GLN A 49 -25.00 -3.52 7.07
C GLN A 49 -23.49 -3.79 7.06
N LEU A 50 -22.84 -3.80 8.23
CA LEU A 50 -21.41 -4.07 8.34
C LEU A 50 -21.06 -5.51 7.95
N VAL A 51 -21.89 -6.49 8.33
CA VAL A 51 -21.70 -7.89 7.89
C VAL A 51 -21.84 -8.00 6.37
N GLU A 52 -22.88 -7.40 5.78
CA GLU A 52 -23.08 -7.41 4.33
C GLU A 52 -21.90 -6.73 3.59
N LEU A 53 -21.46 -5.57 4.07
CA LEU A 53 -20.29 -4.87 3.52
C LEU A 53 -19.00 -5.67 3.68
N PHE A 54 -18.83 -6.44 4.76
CA PHE A 54 -17.68 -7.32 4.92
C PHE A 54 -17.65 -8.40 3.84
N PHE A 55 -18.77 -9.05 3.51
CA PHE A 55 -18.81 -10.04 2.43
C PHE A 55 -18.53 -9.41 1.06
N GLN A 56 -19.00 -8.18 0.82
CA GLN A 56 -18.63 -7.43 -0.39
C GLN A 56 -17.13 -7.12 -0.42
N ALA A 57 -16.53 -6.77 0.72
CA ALA A 57 -15.10 -6.54 0.83
C ALA A 57 -14.29 -7.83 0.63
N LEU A 58 -14.76 -8.97 1.16
CA LEU A 58 -14.17 -10.29 0.91
C LEU A 58 -14.18 -10.64 -0.58
N ARG A 59 -15.31 -10.43 -1.26
CA ARG A 59 -15.40 -10.65 -2.72
C ARG A 59 -14.36 -9.84 -3.48
N ARG A 60 -14.32 -8.52 -3.25
CA ARG A 60 -13.34 -7.63 -3.89
C ARG A 60 -11.91 -8.05 -3.57
N ARG A 61 -11.66 -8.49 -2.33
CA ARG A 61 -10.35 -8.95 -1.91
C ARG A 61 -9.89 -10.19 -2.66
N VAL A 62 -10.79 -11.17 -2.86
CA VAL A 62 -10.50 -12.37 -3.65
C VAL A 62 -10.26 -12.01 -5.12
N GLU A 63 -11.09 -11.12 -5.69
CA GLU A 63 -10.92 -10.65 -7.07
C GLU A 63 -9.60 -9.88 -7.29
N GLU A 64 -9.12 -9.15 -6.28
CA GLU A 64 -7.88 -8.34 -6.38
C GLU A 64 -6.60 -9.13 -6.05
N GLU A 65 -6.65 -10.07 -5.10
CA GLU A 65 -5.47 -10.75 -4.55
C GLU A 65 -5.34 -12.21 -5.01
N HIS A 66 -6.42 -12.81 -5.53
CA HIS A 66 -6.51 -14.23 -5.88
C HIS A 66 -7.23 -14.42 -7.22
N GLN A 67 -7.79 -15.62 -7.48
CA GLN A 67 -8.62 -15.87 -8.65
C GLN A 67 -10.10 -15.57 -8.34
N PRO A 68 -10.82 -14.80 -9.18
CA PRO A 68 -12.24 -14.47 -8.94
C PRO A 68 -13.14 -15.70 -8.72
N GLU A 69 -12.82 -16.81 -9.39
CA GLU A 69 -13.55 -18.09 -9.31
C GLU A 69 -13.46 -18.73 -7.92
N GLN A 70 -12.44 -18.38 -7.12
CA GLN A 70 -12.25 -18.92 -5.78
C GLN A 70 -13.17 -18.30 -4.74
N PHE A 71 -13.89 -17.21 -5.05
CA PHE A 71 -14.71 -16.50 -4.05
C PHE A 71 -15.64 -17.42 -3.27
N GLN A 72 -16.27 -18.38 -3.95
CA GLN A 72 -17.18 -19.33 -3.31
C GLN A 72 -16.48 -20.13 -2.20
N GLN A 73 -15.26 -20.62 -2.46
CA GLN A 73 -14.48 -21.40 -1.50
C GLN A 73 -14.09 -20.54 -0.29
N TYR A 74 -13.66 -19.29 -0.51
CA TYR A 74 -13.31 -18.38 0.60
C TYR A 74 -14.54 -18.03 1.43
N SER A 75 -15.69 -17.86 0.78
CA SER A 75 -16.96 -17.64 1.48
C SER A 75 -17.34 -18.86 2.32
N GLU A 76 -17.27 -20.07 1.78
CA GLU A 76 -17.53 -21.32 2.53
C GLU A 76 -16.60 -21.49 3.72
N ARG A 77 -15.30 -21.24 3.54
CA ARG A 77 -14.30 -21.27 4.62
C ARG A 77 -14.66 -20.33 5.78
N LEU A 78 -15.32 -19.20 5.51
CA LEU A 78 -15.77 -18.26 6.54
C LEU A 78 -16.81 -18.90 7.48
N TYR A 79 -17.68 -19.77 6.95
CA TYR A 79 -18.69 -20.50 7.72
C TYR A 79 -18.06 -21.69 8.46
N GLU A 80 -17.29 -22.51 7.74
CA GLU A 80 -16.70 -23.75 8.29
C GLU A 80 -15.71 -23.48 9.42
N SER A 81 -14.93 -22.40 9.31
CA SER A 81 -13.97 -22.00 10.35
C SER A 81 -14.59 -21.36 11.58
N GLY A 82 -15.88 -21.02 11.55
CA GLY A 82 -16.53 -20.18 12.57
C GLY A 82 -16.07 -18.71 12.55
N PHE A 83 -15.26 -18.29 11.56
CA PHE A 83 -14.77 -16.91 11.50
C PHE A 83 -15.89 -15.88 11.28
N ARG A 84 -17.00 -16.30 10.66
CA ARG A 84 -18.23 -15.49 10.53
C ARG A 84 -18.71 -14.93 11.87
N ASP A 85 -18.64 -15.70 12.95
CA ASP A 85 -19.06 -15.24 14.28
C ASP A 85 -18.11 -14.17 14.83
N THR A 86 -16.83 -14.24 14.48
CA THR A 86 -15.86 -13.19 14.80
C THR A 86 -16.17 -11.91 14.03
N VAL A 87 -16.51 -12.01 12.74
CA VAL A 87 -16.97 -10.87 11.93
C VAL A 87 -18.21 -10.24 12.56
N ALA A 88 -19.23 -11.04 12.92
CA ALA A 88 -20.46 -10.56 13.52
C ALA A 88 -20.21 -9.83 14.86
N ARG A 89 -19.40 -10.42 15.76
CA ARG A 89 -19.05 -9.77 17.04
C ARG A 89 -18.29 -8.46 16.85
N LYS A 90 -17.34 -8.41 15.92
CA LYS A 90 -16.58 -7.18 15.62
C LYS A 90 -17.46 -6.11 14.97
N ALA A 91 -18.40 -6.51 14.10
CA ALA A 91 -19.39 -5.62 13.52
C ALA A 91 -20.32 -5.03 14.59
N ALA A 92 -20.80 -5.83 15.55
CA ALA A 92 -21.60 -5.36 16.67
C ALA A 92 -20.85 -4.31 17.52
N HIS A 93 -19.59 -4.62 17.88
CA HIS A 93 -18.76 -3.69 18.65
C HIS A 93 -18.50 -2.37 17.91
N LEU A 94 -18.20 -2.42 16.61
CA LEU A 94 -18.05 -1.20 15.81
C LEU A 94 -19.38 -0.46 15.69
N GLY A 95 -20.49 -1.16 15.50
CA GLY A 95 -21.83 -0.58 15.42
C GLY A 95 -22.18 0.23 16.67
N GLU A 96 -21.92 -0.30 17.86
CA GLU A 96 -22.09 0.41 19.14
C GLU A 96 -21.21 1.66 19.21
N ALA A 97 -19.93 1.56 18.83
CA ALA A 97 -19.02 2.69 18.83
C ALA A 97 -19.48 3.80 17.86
N LEU A 98 -19.98 3.43 16.67
CA LEU A 98 -20.52 4.37 15.70
C LEU A 98 -21.79 5.05 16.19
N ARG A 99 -22.72 4.31 16.82
CA ARG A 99 -23.91 4.89 17.47
C ARG A 99 -23.55 5.89 18.55
N SER A 100 -22.54 5.58 19.37
CA SER A 100 -22.06 6.49 20.41
C SER A 100 -21.46 7.78 19.83
N LEU A 101 -20.74 7.69 18.70
CA LEU A 101 -20.21 8.87 18.01
C LEU A 101 -21.32 9.71 17.38
N ASP A 102 -22.32 9.07 16.79
CA ASP A 102 -23.46 9.73 16.17
C ASP A 102 -24.32 10.49 17.19
N ALA A 103 -24.64 9.83 18.32
CA ALA A 103 -25.35 10.46 19.43
C ALA A 103 -24.61 11.68 20.02
N LYS A 104 -23.28 11.75 19.87
CA LYS A 104 -22.45 12.90 20.27
C LYS A 104 -22.31 13.97 19.18
N GLY A 105 -22.93 13.78 18.01
CA GLY A 105 -22.77 14.68 16.85
C GLY A 105 -21.36 14.68 16.25
N ALA A 106 -20.56 13.65 16.55
CA ALA A 106 -19.15 13.56 16.15
C ALA A 106 -18.91 12.62 14.96
N ALA A 107 -19.94 11.90 14.50
CA ALA A 107 -19.84 10.96 13.40
C ALA A 107 -19.80 11.69 12.04
N THR A 108 -18.61 11.88 11.50
CA THR A 108 -18.46 12.31 10.10
C THR A 108 -18.38 11.10 9.17
N ALA A 109 -18.91 11.22 7.94
CA ALA A 109 -18.81 10.14 6.94
C ALA A 109 -17.36 9.67 6.73
N ARG A 110 -16.40 10.60 6.74
CA ARG A 110 -14.98 10.31 6.60
C ARG A 110 -14.45 9.43 7.74
N GLU A 111 -14.74 9.81 8.98
CA GLU A 111 -14.27 9.08 10.16
C GLU A 111 -14.96 7.71 10.28
N THR A 112 -16.28 7.65 10.04
CA THR A 112 -17.04 6.40 10.01
C THR A 112 -16.47 5.44 8.97
N ASN A 113 -16.31 5.88 7.72
CA ASN A 113 -15.76 5.04 6.66
C ASN A 113 -14.33 4.59 6.98
N ARG A 114 -13.48 5.45 7.55
CA ARG A 114 -12.12 5.09 7.96
C ARG A 114 -12.11 3.94 8.97
N ARG A 115 -13.00 3.97 9.96
CA ARG A 115 -13.11 2.91 10.99
C ARG A 115 -13.58 1.59 10.38
N ILE A 116 -14.57 1.64 9.48
CA ILE A 116 -15.10 0.47 8.77
C ILE A 116 -14.00 -0.16 7.90
N ILE A 117 -13.33 0.63 7.07
CA ILE A 117 -12.26 0.15 6.20
C ILE A 117 -11.11 -0.45 7.02
N ARG A 118 -10.69 0.21 8.13
CA ARG A 118 -9.65 -0.33 9.01
C ARG A 118 -10.05 -1.70 9.57
N LEU A 119 -11.29 -1.83 10.09
CA LEU A 119 -11.78 -3.10 10.61
C LEU A 119 -11.75 -4.20 9.54
N PHE A 120 -12.27 -3.92 8.34
CA PHE A 120 -12.33 -4.91 7.29
C PHE A 120 -10.96 -5.34 6.80
N GLU A 121 -10.03 -4.39 6.60
CA GLU A 121 -8.65 -4.73 6.20
C GLU A 121 -7.98 -5.66 7.22
N GLU A 122 -8.12 -5.37 8.51
CA GLU A 122 -7.54 -6.17 9.59
C GLU A 122 -8.20 -7.56 9.67
N GLN A 123 -9.52 -7.64 9.58
CA GLN A 123 -10.26 -8.91 9.62
C GLN A 123 -9.99 -9.77 8.37
N LEU A 124 -9.93 -9.17 7.19
CA LEU A 124 -9.64 -9.89 5.94
C LEU A 124 -8.21 -10.43 5.92
N ASP A 125 -7.22 -9.62 6.32
CA ASP A 125 -5.83 -10.09 6.41
C ASP A 125 -5.71 -11.24 7.41
N TYR A 126 -6.35 -11.12 8.58
CA TYR A 126 -6.32 -12.18 9.60
C TYR A 126 -6.99 -13.46 9.10
N PHE A 127 -8.16 -13.34 8.47
CA PHE A 127 -8.90 -14.47 7.90
C PHE A 127 -8.07 -15.20 6.83
N ILE A 128 -7.63 -14.48 5.80
CA ILE A 128 -6.94 -15.07 4.65
C ILE A 128 -5.63 -15.74 5.07
N ILE A 129 -4.89 -15.13 6.00
CA ILE A 129 -3.58 -15.65 6.44
C ILE A 129 -3.71 -16.85 7.38
N ARG A 130 -4.68 -16.82 8.31
CA ARG A 130 -4.80 -17.86 9.35
C ARG A 130 -5.73 -19.00 8.98
N TYR A 131 -6.78 -18.71 8.22
CA TYR A 131 -7.87 -19.65 7.96
C TYR A 131 -7.95 -20.09 6.51
N CYS A 132 -7.23 -19.44 5.58
CA CYS A 132 -7.24 -19.81 4.15
C CYS A 132 -5.84 -20.13 3.62
N GLN A 133 -4.86 -20.44 4.48
CA GLN A 133 -3.47 -20.64 4.05
C GLN A 133 -3.34 -21.73 2.97
N ASP A 134 -4.10 -22.81 3.10
CA ASP A 134 -4.14 -23.94 2.17
C ASP A 134 -4.80 -23.61 0.82
N MET A 135 -5.52 -22.49 0.74
CA MET A 135 -6.22 -22.03 -0.47
C MET A 135 -5.45 -20.91 -1.19
N ASN A 136 -4.46 -20.31 -0.55
CA ASN A 136 -3.72 -19.18 -1.09
C ASN A 136 -2.66 -19.68 -2.09
N GLU A 137 -2.77 -19.26 -3.35
CA GLU A 137 -1.72 -19.52 -4.36
C GLU A 137 -0.37 -18.91 -3.98
N ILE A 138 -0.42 -17.71 -3.41
CA ILE A 138 0.76 -17.00 -2.90
C ILE A 138 0.56 -16.84 -1.39
N PRO A 139 1.40 -17.47 -0.56
CA PRO A 139 1.29 -17.33 0.88
C PRO A 139 1.66 -15.90 1.30
N LEU A 140 0.80 -15.29 2.12
CA LEU A 140 1.09 -14.03 2.77
C LEU A 140 1.76 -14.29 4.14
N PRO A 141 2.84 -13.56 4.48
CA PRO A 141 3.57 -13.81 5.71
C PRO A 141 2.76 -13.40 6.93
N GLU A 142 2.67 -14.29 7.93
CA GLU A 142 1.93 -14.04 9.18
C GLU A 142 2.44 -12.81 9.94
N ALA A 143 3.72 -12.46 9.75
CA ALA A 143 4.35 -11.30 10.36
C ALA A 143 3.62 -9.98 10.05
N ILE A 144 2.88 -9.88 8.94
CA ILE A 144 2.13 -8.66 8.60
C ILE A 144 1.02 -8.35 9.61
N LEU A 145 0.47 -9.38 10.26
CA LEU A 145 -0.60 -9.23 11.25
C LEU A 145 -0.14 -8.43 12.48
N ARG A 146 1.16 -8.39 12.76
CA ARG A 146 1.74 -7.60 13.87
C ARG A 146 1.57 -6.10 13.68
N TRP A 147 1.30 -5.65 12.46
CA TRP A 147 1.15 -4.24 12.11
C TRP A 147 -0.32 -3.77 12.08
N GLN A 148 -1.26 -4.66 12.40
CA GLN A 148 -2.65 -4.29 12.66
C GLN A 148 -2.75 -3.46 13.93
N GLY A 149 -3.63 -2.47 13.99
CA GLY A 149 -3.76 -1.65 15.20
C GLY A 149 -2.62 -0.65 15.47
N VAL A 150 -1.43 -0.80 14.87
CA VAL A 150 -0.26 0.03 15.21
C VAL A 150 -0.42 1.47 14.70
N GLU A 151 -0.23 2.43 15.60
CA GLU A 151 -0.24 3.85 15.30
C GLU A 151 0.99 4.27 14.50
N LYS A 152 0.79 5.20 13.55
CA LYS A 152 1.80 5.60 12.56
C LYS A 152 3.15 5.95 13.17
N ASP A 153 3.15 6.75 14.23
CA ASP A 153 4.37 7.28 14.85
C ASP A 153 5.16 6.22 15.62
N SER A 154 4.54 5.07 15.90
CA SER A 154 5.16 3.92 16.56
C SER A 154 5.68 2.86 15.57
N ILE A 155 5.50 3.05 14.26
CA ILE A 155 5.89 2.07 13.25
C ILE A 155 7.39 2.15 12.99
N ASN A 156 8.11 1.05 13.28
CA ASN A 156 9.42 0.81 12.66
C ASN A 156 9.20 0.42 11.20
N PHE A 157 9.27 1.41 10.31
CA PHE A 157 8.93 1.20 8.91
C PHE A 157 9.84 0.18 8.21
N PHE A 158 11.14 0.20 8.51
CA PHE A 158 12.06 -0.78 7.94
C PHE A 158 11.65 -2.20 8.29
N LYS A 159 11.33 -2.45 9.57
CA LYS A 159 10.87 -3.77 10.00
C LYS A 159 9.53 -4.14 9.36
N MET A 160 8.59 -3.20 9.25
CA MET A 160 7.32 -3.44 8.56
C MET A 160 7.54 -3.83 7.10
N ALA A 161 8.41 -3.12 6.37
CA ALA A 161 8.73 -3.46 4.98
C ALA A 161 9.29 -4.89 4.86
N LEU A 162 10.22 -5.28 5.74
CA LEU A 162 10.77 -6.65 5.74
C LEU A 162 9.71 -7.71 6.09
N ASP A 163 8.86 -7.45 7.08
CA ASP A 163 7.81 -8.39 7.50
C ASP A 163 6.75 -8.58 6.38
N TYR A 164 6.48 -7.54 5.57
CA TYR A 164 5.56 -7.63 4.42
C TYR A 164 6.20 -8.30 3.21
N LEU A 165 7.41 -7.90 2.83
CA LEU A 165 8.07 -8.38 1.61
C LEU A 165 8.64 -9.79 1.79
N ASP A 166 8.95 -10.20 3.02
CA ASP A 166 9.37 -11.55 3.39
C ASP A 166 10.39 -12.14 2.41
N PHE A 167 11.49 -11.42 2.21
CA PHE A 167 12.55 -11.82 1.28
C PHE A 167 13.20 -13.18 1.62
N GLY A 168 13.02 -13.68 2.85
CA GLY A 168 13.45 -15.03 3.21
C GLY A 168 12.73 -16.12 2.41
N SER A 169 11.53 -15.83 1.91
CA SER A 169 10.74 -16.70 1.03
C SER A 169 10.87 -16.31 -0.45
N GLU A 170 11.79 -15.41 -0.81
CA GLU A 170 12.03 -14.92 -2.18
C GLU A 170 13.50 -15.16 -2.58
N PRO A 171 13.94 -16.42 -2.72
CA PRO A 171 15.36 -16.77 -2.88
C PRO A 171 16.00 -16.24 -4.16
N ASP A 172 15.19 -15.96 -5.18
CA ASP A 172 15.66 -15.45 -6.48
C ASP A 172 15.90 -13.92 -6.46
N GLU A 173 15.45 -13.22 -5.41
CA GLU A 173 15.58 -11.78 -5.30
C GLU A 173 16.87 -11.39 -4.59
N THR A 174 17.68 -10.55 -5.24
CA THR A 174 18.92 -10.03 -4.63
C THR A 174 18.63 -8.71 -3.92
N VAL A 175 18.55 -8.75 -2.59
CA VAL A 175 18.22 -7.59 -1.75
C VAL A 175 19.39 -7.15 -0.87
N TYR A 176 19.66 -5.85 -0.89
CA TYR A 176 20.64 -5.18 -0.06
C TYR A 176 19.94 -4.36 1.03
N THR A 177 20.23 -4.68 2.28
CA THR A 177 19.81 -3.94 3.47
C THR A 177 20.99 -3.39 4.28
N ASP A 178 22.17 -3.98 4.09
CA ASP A 178 23.44 -3.54 4.68
C ASP A 178 24.31 -2.86 3.62
N PHE A 179 24.19 -1.54 3.53
CA PHE A 179 24.91 -0.74 2.53
C PHE A 179 26.42 -0.63 2.79
N LEU A 180 26.90 -1.01 3.97
CA LEU A 180 28.34 -1.10 4.23
C LEU A 180 28.96 -2.32 3.54
N LYS A 181 28.15 -3.36 3.30
CA LYS A 181 28.55 -4.59 2.59
C LYS A 181 28.15 -4.60 1.12
N MET A 182 27.23 -3.72 0.70
CA MET A 182 26.80 -3.62 -0.68
C MET A 182 27.98 -3.21 -1.59
N PRO A 183 28.21 -3.90 -2.73
CA PRO A 183 29.25 -3.49 -3.67
C PRO A 183 29.07 -2.05 -4.15
N VAL A 184 30.14 -1.25 -4.07
CA VAL A 184 30.11 0.20 -4.38
C VAL A 184 29.57 0.47 -5.78
N ASP A 185 29.94 -0.33 -6.77
CA ASP A 185 29.48 -0.14 -8.16
C ASP A 185 27.99 -0.42 -8.32
N LYS A 186 27.42 -1.36 -7.56
CA LYS A 186 25.98 -1.59 -7.54
C LYS A 186 25.25 -0.40 -6.92
N LEU A 187 25.75 0.14 -5.81
CA LEU A 187 25.16 1.32 -5.16
C LEU A 187 25.21 2.54 -6.09
N LYS A 188 26.35 2.76 -6.78
CA LYS A 188 26.49 3.80 -7.81
C LYS A 188 25.51 3.60 -8.96
N ASN A 189 25.31 2.36 -9.41
CA ASN A 189 24.34 2.06 -10.47
C ASN A 189 22.91 2.34 -10.00
N ALA A 190 22.50 1.87 -8.83
CA ALA A 190 21.18 2.17 -8.30
C ALA A 190 20.94 3.69 -8.25
N GLY A 191 21.89 4.43 -7.68
CA GLY A 191 21.85 5.89 -7.60
C GLY A 191 21.80 6.62 -8.95
N LYS A 192 22.45 6.06 -9.97
CA LYS A 192 22.46 6.62 -11.33
C LYS A 192 21.18 6.30 -12.11
N PHE A 193 20.58 5.14 -11.89
CA PHE A 193 19.56 4.61 -12.80
C PHE A 193 18.14 4.65 -12.26
N PHE A 194 17.90 4.57 -10.95
CA PHE A 194 16.52 4.58 -10.44
C PHE A 194 16.33 5.14 -9.03
N LEU A 195 17.37 5.16 -8.19
CA LEU A 195 17.28 5.60 -6.80
C LEU A 195 17.82 7.02 -6.65
N PHE A 196 16.93 8.01 -6.74
CA PHE A 196 17.28 9.44 -6.65
C PHE A 196 16.68 10.10 -5.40
N PRO A 197 17.02 9.62 -4.18
CA PRO A 197 16.43 10.12 -2.95
C PRO A 197 16.85 11.57 -2.69
N GLN A 198 16.06 12.28 -1.89
CA GLN A 198 16.48 13.58 -1.36
C GLN A 198 17.69 13.42 -0.42
N ARG A 199 18.46 14.50 -0.20
CA ARG A 199 19.74 14.44 0.55
C ARG A 199 19.60 13.86 1.97
N ASP A 200 18.44 14.03 2.58
CA ASP A 200 18.12 13.62 3.95
C ASP A 200 17.23 12.38 4.00
N GLU A 201 16.93 11.77 2.86
CA GLU A 201 16.03 10.64 2.77
C GLU A 201 16.76 9.31 2.97
N ARG A 202 16.41 8.61 4.04
CA ARG A 202 17.05 7.34 4.39
C ARG A 202 16.60 6.21 3.46
N ILE A 203 17.57 5.55 2.83
CA ILE A 203 17.36 4.31 2.07
C ILE A 203 17.21 3.14 3.05
N LEU A 204 16.20 2.30 2.82
CA LEU A 204 15.91 1.15 3.67
C LEU A 204 16.40 -0.14 3.03
N LEU A 205 16.17 -0.30 1.73
CA LEU A 205 16.62 -1.46 0.96
C LEU A 205 16.73 -1.15 -0.53
N ILE A 206 17.52 -1.95 -1.22
CA ILE A 206 17.64 -1.97 -2.68
C ILE A 206 17.52 -3.41 -3.16
N CYS A 207 16.60 -3.69 -4.06
CA CYS A 207 16.44 -4.96 -4.75
C CYS A 207 16.99 -4.84 -6.18
N ASP A 208 17.99 -5.65 -6.52
CA ASP A 208 18.58 -5.70 -7.86
C ASP A 208 17.83 -6.71 -8.72
N GLN A 209 17.26 -6.24 -9.83
CA GLN A 209 16.52 -7.06 -10.79
C GLN A 209 17.16 -7.02 -12.17
N SER A 210 18.42 -6.60 -12.24
CA SER A 210 19.17 -6.60 -13.50
C SER A 210 19.51 -8.04 -13.88
N LEU A 211 19.31 -8.42 -15.15
CA LEU A 211 19.64 -9.77 -15.64
C LEU A 211 21.07 -10.24 -15.34
N LEU A 212 22.04 -9.31 -15.32
CA LEU A 212 23.44 -9.57 -15.03
C LEU A 212 23.86 -9.13 -13.61
N GLY A 213 22.91 -8.84 -12.73
CA GLY A 213 23.17 -8.37 -11.36
C GLY A 213 23.94 -7.04 -11.30
N SER A 214 23.73 -6.14 -12.26
CA SER A 214 24.43 -4.85 -12.31
C SER A 214 23.81 -3.76 -11.42
N CYS A 215 22.62 -3.97 -10.87
CA CYS A 215 21.82 -2.98 -10.13
C CYS A 215 21.48 -1.71 -10.92
N LYS A 216 21.27 -1.84 -12.25
CA LYS A 216 20.77 -0.76 -13.12
C LYS A 216 19.24 -0.80 -13.29
N GLU A 217 18.64 -1.88 -12.83
CA GLU A 217 17.21 -2.21 -12.85
C GLU A 217 16.86 -2.86 -11.51
N GLY A 218 15.62 -2.66 -11.08
CA GLY A 218 15.17 -3.07 -9.76
C GLY A 218 14.32 -2.03 -9.08
N PHE A 219 14.20 -2.14 -7.76
CA PHE A 219 13.46 -1.18 -6.94
C PHE A 219 14.17 -0.93 -5.61
N ALA A 220 13.84 0.19 -4.98
CA ALA A 220 14.34 0.57 -3.68
C ALA A 220 13.22 1.21 -2.86
N LEU A 221 13.21 0.90 -1.57
CA LEU A 221 12.36 1.57 -0.61
C LEU A 221 13.21 2.52 0.24
N THR A 222 12.69 3.71 0.43
CA THR A 222 13.20 4.72 1.37
C THR A 222 12.12 5.01 2.39
N GLU A 223 12.40 5.80 3.42
CA GLU A 223 11.39 6.26 4.36
C GLU A 223 10.27 7.14 3.73
N ARG A 224 10.47 7.66 2.52
CA ARG A 224 9.51 8.56 1.85
C ARG A 224 8.77 7.92 0.68
N GLY A 225 9.35 6.92 0.02
CA GLY A 225 8.75 6.37 -1.18
C GLY A 225 9.37 5.09 -1.74
N LEU A 226 8.77 4.66 -2.83
CA LEU A 226 9.26 3.58 -3.69
C LEU A 226 9.89 4.20 -4.93
N TYR A 227 11.08 3.71 -5.28
CA TYR A 227 11.83 4.05 -6.49
C TYR A 227 12.03 2.78 -7.29
N TRP A 228 11.82 2.80 -8.61
CA TRP A 228 12.02 1.60 -9.41
C TRP A 228 12.32 1.89 -10.87
N LYS A 229 12.93 0.91 -11.52
CA LYS A 229 13.12 0.87 -12.97
C LYS A 229 13.03 -0.58 -13.42
N ALA A 230 11.93 -0.90 -14.09
CA ALA A 230 11.79 -2.16 -14.80
C ALA A 230 12.63 -2.18 -16.09
N GLN A 231 12.85 -3.37 -16.63
CA GLN A 231 13.59 -3.55 -17.87
C GLN A 231 12.96 -2.78 -19.03
N LEU A 232 13.78 -2.07 -19.82
CA LEU A 232 13.36 -1.20 -20.93
C LEU A 232 12.36 -0.07 -20.55
N GLN A 233 12.14 0.16 -19.25
CA GLN A 233 11.31 1.26 -18.76
C GLN A 233 12.17 2.43 -18.27
N THR A 234 11.56 3.61 -18.25
CA THR A 234 12.13 4.75 -17.55
C THR A 234 11.99 4.57 -16.05
N ALA A 235 12.93 5.14 -15.29
CA ALA A 235 12.84 5.16 -13.84
C ALA A 235 11.60 5.92 -13.37
N ARG A 236 11.03 5.42 -12.28
CA ARG A 236 9.83 5.94 -11.64
C ARG A 236 10.06 6.05 -10.14
N GLN A 237 9.28 6.92 -9.52
CA GLN A 237 9.21 7.05 -8.08
C GLN A 237 7.80 7.43 -7.67
N VAL A 238 7.41 7.04 -6.47
CA VAL A 238 6.18 7.49 -5.83
C VAL A 238 6.44 7.69 -4.33
N ALA A 239 6.16 8.89 -3.83
CA ALA A 239 6.12 9.12 -2.40
C ALA A 239 4.89 8.43 -1.80
N PHE A 240 4.95 7.93 -0.58
CA PHE A 240 3.80 7.23 0.01
C PHE A 240 2.56 8.12 0.15
N GLY A 241 2.76 9.41 0.44
CA GLY A 241 1.70 10.43 0.43
C GLY A 241 1.18 10.80 -0.97
N ALA A 242 1.82 10.28 -2.02
CA ALA A 242 1.42 10.45 -3.43
C ALA A 242 0.85 9.15 -4.04
N LEU A 243 0.63 8.10 -3.24
CA LEU A 243 0.02 6.85 -3.71
C LEU A 243 -1.49 7.05 -3.91
N GLU A 244 -1.92 7.05 -5.18
CA GLU A 244 -3.32 7.19 -5.57
C GLU A 244 -3.95 5.84 -5.88
N SER A 245 -3.22 4.95 -6.56
CA SER A 245 -3.70 3.61 -6.90
C SER A 245 -2.57 2.58 -6.93
N VAL A 246 -2.90 1.37 -6.48
CA VAL A 246 -2.08 0.17 -6.63
C VAL A 246 -3.02 -0.93 -7.09
N ARG A 247 -2.87 -1.37 -8.34
CA ARG A 247 -3.68 -2.43 -8.93
C ARG A 247 -2.79 -3.58 -9.36
N ARG A 248 -3.24 -4.80 -9.13
CA ARG A 248 -2.61 -6.00 -9.70
C ARG A 248 -3.25 -6.27 -11.07
N GLU A 249 -2.42 -6.60 -12.04
CA GLU A 249 -2.81 -7.00 -13.39
C GLU A 249 -2.09 -8.31 -13.69
N LYS A 250 -2.78 -9.44 -13.53
CA LYS A 250 -2.18 -10.79 -13.58
C LYS A 250 -0.97 -10.90 -12.65
N ASP A 251 0.23 -10.83 -13.22
CA ASP A 251 1.50 -11.06 -12.53
C ASP A 251 2.24 -9.78 -12.18
N TRP A 252 1.79 -8.60 -12.60
CA TRP A 252 2.46 -7.32 -12.33
C TRP A 252 1.56 -6.33 -11.59
N LEU A 253 2.13 -5.18 -11.22
CA LEU A 253 1.41 -4.07 -10.60
C LEU A 253 1.36 -2.85 -11.52
N LEU A 254 0.27 -2.09 -11.39
CA LEU A 254 0.17 -0.70 -11.82
C LEU A 254 0.13 0.19 -10.57
N ILE A 255 1.21 0.95 -10.36
CA ILE A 255 1.36 1.91 -9.27
C ILE A 255 1.17 3.31 -9.86
N ASN A 256 0.06 3.98 -9.52
CA ASN A 256 -0.38 5.21 -10.18
C ASN A 256 -0.41 5.09 -11.72
N GLY A 257 -0.82 3.92 -12.23
CA GLY A 257 -0.83 3.62 -13.67
C GLY A 257 0.53 3.31 -14.28
N HIS A 258 1.61 3.31 -13.50
CA HIS A 258 2.94 2.94 -13.97
C HIS A 258 3.26 1.48 -13.68
N PHE A 259 3.83 0.80 -14.66
CA PHE A 259 4.23 -0.60 -14.56
C PHE A 259 5.31 -0.82 -13.49
N PHE A 260 5.07 -1.77 -12.61
CA PHE A 260 6.02 -2.31 -11.65
C PHE A 260 5.95 -3.83 -11.72
N ASN A 261 7.10 -4.49 -11.74
CA ASN A 261 7.16 -5.94 -11.73
C ASN A 261 8.43 -6.44 -11.04
N ALA A 262 8.25 -7.37 -10.11
CA ALA A 262 9.26 -8.27 -9.60
C ALA A 262 8.92 -9.70 -10.02
N ASN A 263 8.66 -10.59 -9.07
CA ASN A 263 7.99 -11.87 -9.29
C ASN A 263 6.54 -11.82 -8.77
N PRO A 264 5.66 -12.78 -9.14
CA PRO A 264 4.25 -12.76 -8.73
C PRO A 264 4.04 -12.69 -7.21
N SER A 265 4.83 -13.43 -6.42
CA SER A 265 4.75 -13.46 -4.96
C SER A 265 5.11 -12.09 -4.37
N LEU A 266 6.28 -11.58 -4.73
CA LEU A 266 6.76 -10.30 -4.25
C LEU A 266 5.88 -9.13 -4.71
N ASN A 267 5.26 -9.22 -5.89
CA ASN A 267 4.29 -8.23 -6.36
C ASN A 267 3.03 -8.20 -5.49
N LEU A 268 2.47 -9.35 -5.11
CA LEU A 268 1.35 -9.38 -4.17
C LEU A 268 1.76 -8.76 -2.83
N LYS A 269 2.90 -9.17 -2.26
CA LYS A 269 3.45 -8.64 -1.00
C LYS A 269 3.70 -7.12 -1.06
N MET A 270 4.27 -6.63 -2.16
CA MET A 270 4.48 -5.20 -2.42
C MET A 270 3.15 -4.45 -2.50
N MET A 271 2.13 -4.99 -3.17
CA MET A 271 0.79 -4.38 -3.19
C MET A 271 0.22 -4.24 -1.77
N LYS A 272 0.32 -5.28 -0.94
CA LYS A 272 -0.13 -5.23 0.46
C LYS A 272 0.59 -4.13 1.25
N LEU A 273 1.91 -4.03 1.11
CA LEU A 273 2.72 -3.01 1.76
C LEU A 273 2.31 -1.60 1.30
N LEU A 274 2.19 -1.37 -0.01
CA LEU A 274 1.83 -0.05 -0.54
C LEU A 274 0.40 0.36 -0.16
N LYS A 275 -0.56 -0.57 -0.14
CA LYS A 275 -1.92 -0.32 0.37
C LYS A 275 -1.92 0.00 1.87
N LYS A 276 -1.08 -0.65 2.67
CA LYS A 276 -0.88 -0.28 4.08
C LYS A 276 -0.31 1.13 4.22
N LEU A 277 0.68 1.48 3.41
CA LEU A 277 1.34 2.78 3.45
C LEU A 277 0.44 3.92 2.97
N SER A 278 -0.37 3.73 1.92
CA SER A 278 -1.31 4.76 1.45
C SER A 278 -2.35 5.12 2.52
N ARG A 279 -2.67 4.21 3.45
CA ARG A 279 -3.55 4.49 4.60
C ARG A 279 -2.84 5.24 5.73
N LEU A 280 -1.55 5.01 5.93
CA LEU A 280 -0.73 5.71 6.93
C LEU A 280 -0.32 7.12 6.46
N TYR A 281 -0.19 7.30 5.15
CA TYR A 281 0.14 8.54 4.49
C TYR A 281 -0.95 8.86 3.46
N PRO A 282 -2.17 9.20 3.91
CA PRO A 282 -3.27 9.46 2.98
C PRO A 282 -2.90 10.60 2.05
N PHE A 283 -3.17 10.40 0.75
CA PHE A 283 -3.05 11.43 -0.25
C PHE A 283 -3.92 12.64 0.14
N PRO A 284 -3.36 13.87 0.15
CA PRO A 284 -4.08 15.07 0.58
C PRO A 284 -5.28 15.42 -0.33
#